data_AF-W2LH23-F1
#
_entry.id   AF-W2LH23-F1
#
_cell.length_a   1.000
_cell.length_b   1.000
_cell.length_c   1.000
_cell.angle_alpha   90.00
_cell.angle_beta   90.00
_cell.angle_gamma   90.00
#
_symmetry.space_group_name_H-M   'P 1'
#
loop_
_entity.id
_entity.type
_entity.pdbx_description
1 polymer ?
#
loop_
_entity_poly.entity_id
_entity_poly.type
_entity_poly.pdbx_seq_one_letter_code
_entity_poly.pdbx_strand_id
1 'polypeptide(L)'
;MATPSPYQYHVDDTSLFAIDKVMEDTCDEARCVDWCMQVGLIDKEKTCPPCTLPMRLSLVRKRWRCCRRKQHAEEKEISLGMLTRSFFTEAKIKICSA
;
A
#
# COMPACT_ATOMS: atom_id res chain seq x y z
N MET A 1 2.54 -27.28 -9.59
CA MET A 1 2.11 -26.69 -8.31
C MET A 1 2.08 -25.19 -8.50
N ALA A 2 0.97 -24.52 -8.22
CA ALA A 2 0.88 -23.07 -8.37
C ALA A 2 1.85 -22.42 -7.37
N THR A 3 2.75 -21.57 -7.85
CA THR A 3 3.54 -20.69 -6.99
C THR A 3 2.55 -19.87 -6.16
N PRO A 4 2.63 -19.88 -4.81
CA PRO A 4 1.74 -19.05 -4.01
C PRO A 4 1.89 -17.60 -4.45
N SER A 5 0.76 -16.91 -4.58
CA SER A 5 0.75 -15.46 -4.83
C SER A 5 1.66 -14.80 -3.79
N PRO A 6 2.62 -13.94 -4.19
CA PRO A 6 3.44 -13.19 -3.24
C PRO A 6 2.62 -12.21 -2.38
N TYR A 7 1.34 -12.03 -2.73
CA TYR A 7 0.38 -11.22 -2.03
C TYR A 7 -0.62 -12.14 -1.33
N GLN A 8 -0.46 -12.30 -0.03
CA GLN A 8 -1.33 -13.11 0.82
C GLN A 8 -2.11 -12.18 1.75
N TYR A 9 -3.41 -12.42 1.90
CA TYR A 9 -4.23 -11.71 2.87
C TYR A 9 -3.70 -11.93 4.29
N HIS A 10 -3.70 -10.88 5.11
CA HIS A 10 -3.62 -11.01 6.56
C HIS A 10 -4.98 -11.50 7.07
N VAL A 11 -5.07 -12.82 7.28
CA VAL A 11 -6.29 -13.52 7.71
C VAL A 11 -6.37 -13.72 9.23
N ASP A 12 -5.56 -12.99 9.98
CA ASP A 12 -5.51 -13.08 11.44
C ASP A 12 -6.86 -12.73 12.08
N ASP A 13 -7.61 -11.83 11.43
CA ASP A 13 -8.99 -11.49 11.79
C ASP A 13 -9.93 -11.79 10.62
N THR A 14 -10.60 -12.94 10.69
CA THR A 14 -11.54 -13.38 9.66
C THR A 14 -12.80 -12.52 9.58
N SER A 15 -13.11 -11.73 10.63
CA SER A 15 -14.30 -10.87 10.64
C SER A 15 -14.19 -9.71 9.64
N LEU A 16 -12.96 -9.31 9.29
CA LEU A 16 -12.68 -8.31 8.24
C LEU A 16 -13.14 -8.75 6.85
N PHE A 17 -13.43 -10.04 6.65
CA PHE A 17 -13.88 -10.62 5.38
C PHE A 17 -15.37 -10.98 5.37
N ALA A 18 -16.12 -10.64 6.42
CA ALA A 18 -17.57 -10.79 6.40
C ALA A 18 -18.17 -9.93 5.27
N ILE A 19 -19.17 -10.45 4.56
CA ILE A 19 -19.69 -9.82 3.33
C ILE A 19 -20.22 -8.41 3.60
N ASP A 20 -20.97 -8.24 4.70
CA ASP A 20 -21.45 -6.94 5.16
C ASP A 20 -20.30 -5.96 5.43
N LYS A 21 -19.22 -6.44 6.06
CA LYS A 21 -18.04 -5.63 6.34
C LYS A 21 -17.30 -5.21 5.07
N VAL A 22 -17.09 -6.14 4.15
CA VAL A 22 -16.47 -5.86 2.83
C VAL A 22 -17.31 -4.84 2.06
N MET A 23 -18.62 -4.99 2.03
CA MET A 23 -19.52 -4.03 1.36
C MET A 23 -19.47 -2.64 2.03
N GLU A 24 -19.41 -2.58 3.35
CA GLU A 24 -19.26 -1.32 4.10
C GLU A 24 -17.94 -0.63 3.80
N ASP A 25 -16.82 -1.35 3.82
CA ASP A 25 -15.50 -0.75 3.66
C ASP A 25 -15.18 -0.43 2.20
N THR A 26 -15.74 -1.17 1.23
CA THR A 26 -15.50 -0.93 -0.21
C THR A 26 -16.43 0.09 -0.85
N CYS A 27 -17.44 0.61 -0.13
CA CYS A 27 -18.36 1.62 -0.67
C CYS A 27 -17.75 3.03 -0.77
N ASP A 28 -16.68 3.28 -0.02
CA ASP A 28 -15.91 4.52 -0.04
C ASP A 28 -14.44 4.22 -0.33
N GLU A 29 -13.79 5.05 -1.14
CA GLU A 29 -12.42 4.78 -1.56
C GLU A 29 -11.41 4.88 -0.41
N ALA A 30 -11.58 5.84 0.50
CA ALA A 30 -10.66 5.98 1.62
C ALA A 30 -10.76 4.77 2.55
N ARG A 31 -11.98 4.35 2.88
CA ARG A 31 -12.24 3.12 3.64
C ARG A 31 -11.70 1.89 2.93
N CYS A 32 -11.88 1.80 1.61
CA CYS A 32 -11.42 0.67 0.82
C CYS A 32 -9.89 0.56 0.85
N VAL A 33 -9.20 1.69 0.72
CA VAL A 33 -7.73 1.74 0.82
C VAL A 33 -7.26 1.34 2.22
N ASP A 34 -7.91 1.83 3.27
CA ASP A 34 -7.56 1.49 4.65
C ASP A 34 -7.79 0.00 4.93
N TRP A 35 -8.93 -0.56 4.48
CA TRP A 35 -9.20 -1.99 4.56
C TRP A 35 -8.17 -2.81 3.78
N CYS A 36 -7.84 -2.42 2.55
CA CYS A 36 -6.80 -3.06 1.75
C CYS A 36 -5.44 -3.06 2.43
N MET A 37 -5.08 -1.98 3.15
CA MET A 37 -3.87 -1.96 3.97
C MET A 37 -4.00 -2.92 5.15
N GLN A 38 -5.12 -2.92 5.87
CA GLN A 38 -5.39 -3.81 7.00
C GLN A 38 -5.23 -5.28 6.65
N VAL A 39 -5.85 -5.71 5.54
CA VAL A 39 -5.83 -7.10 5.07
C VAL A 39 -4.60 -7.45 4.22
N GLY A 40 -3.62 -6.54 4.04
CA GLY A 40 -2.34 -6.86 3.40
C GLY A 40 -2.33 -6.84 1.88
N LEU A 41 -3.39 -6.33 1.25
CA LEU A 41 -3.42 -6.10 -0.20
C LEU A 41 -2.55 -4.91 -0.62
N ILE A 42 -2.42 -3.91 0.26
CA ILE A 42 -1.54 -2.76 0.15
C ILE A 42 -0.60 -2.76 1.36
N ASP A 43 0.66 -2.41 1.15
CA ASP A 43 1.62 -2.35 2.27
C ASP A 43 1.20 -1.30 3.30
N LYS A 44 1.22 -1.67 4.59
CA LYS A 44 1.06 -0.74 5.72
C LYS A 44 2.30 0.13 5.94
N GLU A 45 3.46 -0.37 5.54
CA GLU A 45 4.74 0.31 5.66
C GLU A 45 5.63 -0.01 4.47
N LYS A 46 6.44 0.96 4.04
CA LYS A 46 7.49 0.73 3.03
C LYS A 46 8.83 1.24 3.49
N THR A 47 9.87 0.51 3.14
CA THR A 47 11.25 0.94 3.31
C THR A 47 11.79 1.53 2.02
N CYS A 48 12.60 2.57 2.15
CA CYS A 48 13.31 3.17 1.03
C CYS A 48 14.40 2.19 0.54
N PRO A 49 14.50 1.86 -0.76
CA PRO A 49 15.49 0.88 -1.21
C PRO A 49 16.95 1.26 -0.91
N PRO A 50 17.38 2.53 -1.04
CA PRO A 50 18.77 2.90 -0.73
C PRO A 50 19.12 3.01 0.75
N CYS A 51 18.21 3.50 1.59
CA CYS A 51 18.51 3.70 3.00
C CYS A 51 17.92 2.65 3.94
N THR A 52 17.14 1.69 3.42
CA THR A 52 16.45 0.61 4.14
C THR A 52 15.56 1.04 5.31
N LEU A 53 15.34 2.35 5.47
CA LEU A 53 14.54 2.94 6.54
C LEU A 53 13.09 3.18 6.12
N PRO A 54 12.15 3.25 7.08
CA PRO A 54 10.74 3.53 6.81
C PRO A 54 10.52 4.86 6.06
N MET A 55 9.60 4.81 5.12
CA MET A 55 9.10 5.94 4.32
C MET A 55 7.81 6.49 4.93
N ARG A 56 7.54 7.78 4.68
CA ARG A 56 6.29 8.43 5.10
C ARG A 56 5.23 8.28 4.02
N LEU A 57 4.07 7.74 4.39
CA LEU A 57 2.91 7.71 3.50
C LEU A 57 2.34 9.12 3.31
N SER A 58 2.01 9.46 2.08
CA SER A 58 1.30 10.67 1.70
C SER A 58 0.03 10.31 0.96
N LEU A 59 -1.09 10.14 1.70
CA LEU A 59 -2.39 9.78 1.13
C LEU A 59 -2.84 10.76 0.04
N VAL A 60 -2.65 12.08 0.26
CA VAL A 60 -2.97 13.12 -0.75
C VAL A 60 -2.24 12.90 -2.08
N ARG A 61 -0.98 12.45 -2.03
CA ARG A 61 -0.15 12.24 -3.23
C ARG A 61 -0.13 10.77 -3.68
N LYS A 62 -0.76 9.87 -2.93
CA LYS A 62 -0.73 8.41 -3.10
C LYS A 62 0.69 7.89 -3.30
N ARG A 63 1.61 8.37 -2.46
CA ARG A 63 3.04 8.04 -2.56
C ARG A 63 3.65 7.82 -1.19
N TRP A 64 4.57 6.87 -1.14
CA TRP A 64 5.53 6.71 -0.06
C TRP A 64 6.72 7.61 -0.34
N ARG A 65 7.14 8.42 0.63
CA ARG A 65 8.23 9.40 0.46
C ARG A 65 9.33 9.15 1.47
N CYS A 66 10.57 9.07 1.00
CA CYS A 66 11.73 9.06 1.87
C CYS A 66 12.12 10.51 2.21
N CYS A 67 12.04 10.87 3.48
CA CYS A 67 12.41 12.22 3.95
C CYS A 67 13.93 12.45 4.03
N ARG A 68 14.75 11.42 3.83
CA ARG A 68 16.21 11.44 4.05
C ARG A 68 16.99 11.74 2.79
N ARG A 69 16.61 12.80 2.09
CA ARG A 69 17.20 13.22 0.79
C ARG A 69 18.73 13.24 0.78
N LYS A 70 19.34 13.75 1.86
CA LYS A 70 20.81 13.86 2.02
C LYS A 70 21.57 12.52 2.03
N GLN A 71 20.88 11.41 2.28
CA GLN A 71 21.49 10.06 2.28
C GLN A 71 21.45 9.41 0.90
N HIS A 72 20.83 10.04 -0.09
CA HIS A 72 20.74 9.50 -1.44
C HIS A 72 21.88 10.07 -2.29
N ALA A 73 22.45 9.25 -3.17
CA ALA A 73 23.63 9.60 -3.98
C ALA A 73 23.47 10.89 -4.82
N GLU A 74 22.23 11.28 -5.14
CA GLU A 74 21.91 12.49 -5.91
C GLU A 74 21.23 13.60 -5.10
N GLU A 75 21.16 13.46 -3.76
CA GLU A 75 20.37 14.34 -2.86
C GLU A 75 18.87 14.48 -3.23
N LYS A 76 18.36 13.61 -4.10
CA LYS A 76 16.96 13.65 -4.57
C LYS A 76 16.02 12.96 -3.61
N GLU A 77 14.76 13.41 -3.56
CA GLU A 77 13.70 12.69 -2.88
C GLU A 77 13.35 11.41 -3.63
N ILE A 78 13.35 10.28 -2.91
CA ILE A 78 12.83 9.02 -3.44
C ILE A 78 11.36 8.91 -3.05
N SER A 79 10.52 8.71 -4.05
CA SER A 79 9.10 8.42 -3.87
C SER A 79 8.71 7.14 -4.57
N LEU A 80 7.95 6.27 -3.91
CA LEU A 80 7.30 5.10 -4.49
C LEU A 80 5.81 5.34 -4.60
N GLY A 81 5.15 4.76 -5.60
CA GLY A 81 3.69 4.78 -5.68
C GLY A 81 3.09 3.99 -4.52
N MET A 82 1.88 4.36 -4.10
CA MET A 82 1.19 3.67 -3.00
C MET A 82 1.02 2.16 -3.26
N LEU A 83 0.78 1.79 -4.52
CA LEU A 83 0.54 0.42 -4.97
C LEU A 83 1.82 -0.30 -5.45
N THR A 84 2.99 0.33 -5.39
CA THR A 84 4.22 -0.29 -5.88
C THR A 84 4.57 -1.51 -5.03
N ARG A 85 4.69 -2.70 -5.61
CA ARG A 85 4.89 -3.98 -4.90
C ARG A 85 3.71 -4.42 -4.00
N SER A 86 2.50 -3.94 -4.29
CA SER A 86 1.27 -4.45 -3.70
C SER A 86 0.56 -5.44 -4.65
N PHE A 87 -0.54 -6.03 -4.19
CA PHE A 87 -1.42 -6.87 -5.02
C PHE A 87 -1.84 -6.18 -6.33
N PHE A 88 -1.92 -4.85 -6.31
CA PHE A 88 -2.37 -4.03 -7.43
C PHE A 88 -1.25 -3.47 -8.32
N THR A 89 0.02 -3.89 -8.15
CA THR A 89 1.18 -3.30 -8.86
C THR A 89 1.03 -3.27 -10.38
N GLU A 90 0.38 -4.28 -10.94
CA GLU A 90 0.14 -4.42 -12.38
C GLU A 90 -1.33 -4.18 -12.77
N ALA A 91 -2.17 -3.90 -11.77
CA ALA A 91 -3.56 -3.59 -12.02
C ALA A 91 -3.64 -2.19 -12.67
N LYS A 92 -4.56 -2.03 -13.64
CA LYS A 92 -4.90 -0.73 -14.20
C LYS A 92 -5.79 0.11 -13.27
N ILE A 93 -5.92 -0.31 -12.00
CA ILE A 93 -6.72 0.34 -10.97
C ILE A 93 -5.96 1.57 -10.48
N LYS A 94 -6.62 2.71 -10.52
CA LYS A 94 -6.09 3.98 -10.02
C LYS A 94 -6.85 4.34 -8.76
N ILE A 95 -6.13 4.88 -7.77
CA ILE A 95 -6.78 5.53 -6.65
C ILE A 95 -7.24 6.91 -7.16
N CYS A 96 -8.54 7.20 -7.10
CA CYS A 96 -9.16 8.46 -7.49
C CYS A 96 -8.83 9.56 -6.48
N SER A 97 -8.54 10.77 -6.97
CA SER A 97 -8.37 11.92 -6.08
C SER A 97 -9.74 12.36 -5.63
N ALA A 98 -9.99 12.32 -4.32
CA ALA A 98 -11.09 13.04 -3.70
C ALA A 98 -11.03 14.54 -4.04
#